data_AF-A0A543JHV2-F1
#
_entry.id   AF-A0A543JHV2-F1
#
_cell.length_a   1.000
_cell.length_b   1.000
_cell.length_c   1.000
_cell.angle_alpha   90.00
_cell.angle_beta   90.00
_cell.angle_gamma   90.00
#
_symmetry.space_group_name_H-M   'P 1'
#
loop_
_entity.id
_entity.type
_entity.pdbx_description
1 polymer ?
#
loop_
_entity_poly.entity_id
_entity_poly.type
_entity_poly.pdbx_seq_one_letter_code
_entity_poly.pdbx_strand_id
1 'polypeptide(L)'
;MSRSALWGLLIGTALMTVLILFGITLPASSADGADSPVLASVVAAGIVGVVFGGVPGTIVGAVVGAVRRRRPALPPQPMGPPPMPPPPPPPPLNDRWSAMVGRCELAVRRVHAAVATVPPSPAREWLERIAGRFAAELPDVRRIADLGRALDADQRHPVTDRLNAAVRDFTSFEDEVGRAALRLLNQSSLDAVRTDLEVLEQQLPHLGNA
;
A
#
# COMPACT_ATOMS: atom_id res chain seq x y z
N MET A 1 9.63 12.72 -20.34
CA MET A 1 9.60 11.41 -19.64
C MET A 1 8.86 11.59 -18.33
N SER A 2 7.80 10.82 -18.10
CA SER A 2 6.89 11.03 -16.98
C SER A 2 7.52 10.61 -15.65
N ARG A 3 7.41 11.47 -14.63
CA ARG A 3 7.92 11.23 -13.26
C ARG A 3 7.48 9.88 -12.68
N SER A 4 6.33 9.36 -13.11
CA SER A 4 5.80 8.05 -12.73
C SER A 4 6.67 6.86 -13.17
N ALA A 5 7.34 6.93 -14.33
CA ALA A 5 8.23 5.87 -14.79
C ALA A 5 9.51 5.78 -13.94
N LEU A 6 9.97 6.94 -13.45
CA LEU A 6 11.16 7.05 -12.62
C LEU A 6 10.91 6.50 -11.20
N TRP A 7 9.71 6.70 -10.66
CA TRP A 7 9.28 6.12 -9.38
C TRP A 7 9.06 4.60 -9.46
N GLY A 8 8.52 4.11 -10.57
CA GLY A 8 8.38 2.67 -10.80
C GLY A 8 9.74 1.96 -10.85
N LEU A 9 10.72 2.59 -11.50
CA LEU A 9 12.09 2.08 -11.55
C LEU A 9 12.74 2.04 -10.15
N LEU A 10 12.58 3.10 -9.35
CA LEU A 10 13.11 3.16 -7.98
C LEU A 10 12.51 2.11 -7.04
N ILE A 11 11.19 1.88 -7.13
CA ILE A 11 10.53 0.85 -6.30
C ILE A 11 10.95 -0.55 -6.75
N GLY A 12 11.07 -0.77 -8.07
CA GLY A 12 11.52 -2.03 -8.64
C GLY A 12 12.96 -2.37 -8.25
N THR A 13 13.88 -1.40 -8.33
CA THR A 13 15.28 -1.62 -7.91
C THR A 13 15.36 -1.85 -6.40
N ALA A 14 14.66 -1.06 -5.58
CA ALA A 14 14.66 -1.26 -4.13
C ALA A 14 14.17 -2.67 -3.74
N LEU A 15 13.10 -3.16 -4.37
CA LEU A 15 12.55 -4.48 -4.10
C LEU A 15 13.50 -5.61 -4.54
N MET A 16 14.18 -5.44 -5.69
CA MET A 16 15.22 -6.37 -6.14
C MET A 16 16.42 -6.40 -5.20
N THR A 17 16.87 -5.25 -4.71
CA THR A 17 18.00 -5.21 -3.77
C THR A 17 17.66 -5.90 -2.46
N VAL A 18 16.43 -5.73 -1.94
CA VAL A 18 15.96 -6.42 -0.73
C VAL A 18 15.89 -7.94 -0.94
N LEU A 19 15.37 -8.40 -2.07
CA LEU A 19 15.30 -9.82 -2.42
C LEU A 19 16.68 -10.46 -2.54
N ILE A 20 17.63 -9.77 -3.17
CA ILE A 20 19.01 -10.22 -3.30
C ILE A 20 19.67 -10.29 -1.92
N LEU A 21 19.49 -9.26 -1.08
CA LEU A 21 20.06 -9.26 0.27
C LEU A 21 19.52 -10.42 1.11
N PHE A 22 18.20 -10.68 1.05
CA PHE A 22 17.54 -11.75 1.81
C PHE A 22 17.88 -13.15 1.29
N GLY A 23 18.09 -13.28 -0.02
CA GLY A 23 18.47 -14.55 -0.66
C GLY A 23 19.90 -14.98 -0.37
N ILE A 24 20.82 -14.04 -0.13
CA ILE A 24 22.23 -14.35 0.17
C ILE A 24 22.43 -14.67 1.66
N THR A 25 21.54 -14.23 2.55
CA THR A 25 21.70 -14.40 4.01
C THR A 25 21.14 -15.70 4.59
N LEU A 26 20.47 -16.53 3.78
CA LEU A 26 20.01 -17.83 4.24
C LEU A 26 21.14 -18.86 4.07
N PRO A 27 21.66 -19.48 5.15
CA PRO A 27 22.65 -20.54 5.03
C PRO A 27 22.00 -21.74 4.33
N ALA A 28 22.36 -21.95 3.07
CA ALA A 28 21.99 -23.14 2.33
C ALA A 28 22.65 -24.34 3.02
N SER A 29 21.84 -25.12 3.75
CA SER A 29 22.21 -26.46 4.21
C SER A 29 22.62 -27.28 2.98
N SER A 30 23.90 -27.62 2.93
CA SER A 30 24.58 -28.36 1.86
C SER A 30 23.93 -29.73 1.62
N ALA A 31 23.42 -29.93 0.40
CA ALA A 31 23.17 -31.25 -0.17
C ALA A 31 23.98 -31.36 -1.48
N ASP A 32 24.85 -32.36 -1.48
CA ASP A 32 25.88 -32.68 -2.46
C ASP A 32 25.33 -33.02 -3.85
N GLY A 33 26.13 -32.68 -4.87
CA GLY A 33 26.22 -33.49 -6.11
C GLY A 33 25.53 -32.97 -7.37
N ALA A 34 26.37 -32.56 -8.33
CA ALA A 34 26.14 -32.45 -9.78
C ALA A 34 25.53 -31.14 -10.34
N ASP A 35 26.44 -30.37 -10.94
CA ASP A 35 26.31 -29.60 -12.19
C ASP A 35 25.22 -28.53 -12.31
N SER A 36 25.63 -27.31 -11.95
CA SER A 36 25.14 -26.01 -12.43
C SER A 36 23.66 -25.66 -12.21
N PRO A 37 23.17 -25.60 -10.95
CA PRO A 37 21.80 -25.20 -10.63
C PRO A 37 21.56 -23.67 -10.63
N VAL A 38 22.60 -22.83 -10.71
CA VAL A 38 22.49 -21.36 -10.55
C VAL A 38 21.99 -20.67 -11.82
N LEU A 39 22.34 -21.18 -13.01
CA LEU A 39 21.92 -20.54 -14.26
C LEU A 39 20.48 -20.91 -14.65
N ALA A 40 20.05 -22.14 -14.35
CA ALA A 40 18.70 -22.63 -14.67
C ALA A 40 17.60 -21.96 -13.82
N SER A 41 17.92 -21.65 -12.56
CA SER A 41 16.99 -20.98 -11.63
C SER A 41 16.79 -19.49 -11.96
N VAL A 42 17.81 -18.81 -12.50
CA VAL A 42 17.70 -17.40 -12.95
C VAL A 42 16.87 -17.26 -14.23
N VAL A 43 16.98 -18.21 -15.17
CA VAL A 43 16.19 -18.20 -16.41
C VAL A 43 14.72 -18.54 -16.14
N ALA A 44 14.43 -19.47 -15.22
CA ALA A 44 13.05 -19.79 -14.82
C ALA A 44 12.38 -18.63 -14.05
N ALA A 45 13.12 -17.92 -13.19
CA ALA A 45 12.60 -16.74 -12.48
C ALA A 45 12.36 -15.53 -13.41
N GLY A 46 13.15 -15.39 -14.47
CA GLY A 46 13.00 -14.31 -15.46
C GLY A 46 11.70 -14.39 -16.27
N ILE A 47 11.23 -15.59 -16.60
CA ILE A 47 10.03 -15.78 -17.45
C ILE A 47 8.74 -15.54 -16.65
N VAL A 48 8.70 -15.88 -15.36
CA VAL A 48 7.53 -15.63 -14.50
C VAL A 48 7.36 -14.15 -14.19
N GLY A 49 8.47 -13.41 -13.99
CA GLY A 49 8.44 -11.97 -13.71
C GLY A 49 7.95 -11.12 -14.89
N VAL A 50 8.28 -11.50 -16.13
CA VAL A 50 7.88 -10.76 -17.34
C VAL A 50 6.39 -10.98 -17.67
N VAL A 51 5.84 -12.18 -17.40
CA VAL A 51 4.44 -12.49 -17.68
C VAL A 51 3.48 -11.93 -16.62
N PHE A 52 3.87 -11.92 -15.34
CA PHE A 52 3.00 -11.40 -14.27
C PHE A 52 3.20 -9.91 -13.94
N GLY A 53 4.35 -9.32 -14.24
CA GLY A 53 4.66 -7.94 -13.84
C GLY A 53 4.55 -6.88 -14.95
N GLY A 54 4.77 -7.24 -16.22
CA GLY A 54 4.98 -6.25 -17.29
C GLY A 54 3.73 -5.80 -18.04
N VAL A 55 2.79 -6.72 -18.26
CA VAL A 55 1.64 -6.50 -19.17
C VAL A 55 0.41 -5.86 -18.48
N PRO A 56 0.06 -6.17 -17.21
CA PRO A 56 -1.13 -5.57 -16.60
C PRO A 56 -1.01 -4.05 -16.36
N GLY A 57 0.20 -3.57 -16.06
CA GLY A 57 0.43 -2.17 -15.69
C GLY A 57 0.26 -1.17 -16.84
N THR A 58 0.55 -1.59 -18.08
CA THR A 58 0.49 -0.69 -19.26
C THR A 58 -0.93 -0.49 -19.77
N ILE A 59 -1.79 -1.51 -19.65
CA ILE A 59 -3.19 -1.45 -20.10
C ILE A 59 -4.01 -0.54 -19.18
N VAL A 60 -3.82 -0.62 -17.86
CA VAL A 60 -4.51 0.25 -16.89
C VAL A 60 -4.09 1.71 -17.07
N GLY A 61 -2.81 1.97 -17.38
CA GLY A 61 -2.30 3.32 -17.64
C GLY A 61 -2.90 3.99 -18.88
N ALA A 62 -3.18 3.22 -19.94
CA ALA A 62 -3.76 3.76 -21.19
C ALA A 62 -5.25 4.12 -21.05
N VAL A 63 -6.03 3.32 -20.32
CA VAL A 63 -7.48 3.56 -20.13
C VAL A 63 -7.73 4.81 -19.27
N VAL A 64 -6.95 5.01 -18.20
CA VAL A 64 -7.10 6.19 -17.34
C VAL A 64 -6.69 7.49 -18.06
N GLY A 65 -5.70 7.42 -18.97
CA GLY A 65 -5.28 8.55 -19.79
C GLY A 65 -6.32 9.01 -20.82
N ALA A 66 -7.10 8.08 -21.37
CA ALA A 66 -8.14 8.38 -22.36
C ALA A 66 -9.39 9.02 -21.74
N VAL A 67 -9.80 8.57 -20.54
CA VAL A 67 -11.01 9.08 -19.86
C VAL A 67 -10.82 10.52 -19.37
N ARG A 68 -9.60 10.89 -18.95
CA ARG A 68 -9.33 12.23 -18.42
C ARG A 68 -9.33 13.34 -19.49
N ARG A 69 -9.13 12.99 -20.77
CA ARG A 69 -9.18 13.94 -21.90
C ARG A 69 -10.61 14.28 -22.36
N ARG A 70 -11.64 13.58 -21.87
CA ARG A 70 -13.04 13.79 -22.28
C ARG A 70 -13.88 14.56 -21.24
N ARG A 71 -13.31 15.56 -20.55
CA ARG A 71 -14.14 16.52 -19.79
C ARG A 71 -14.47 17.71 -20.69
N PRO A 72 -15.73 17.87 -21.13
CA PRO A 72 -16.16 19.07 -21.84
C PRO A 72 -16.15 20.26 -20.88
N ALA A 73 -15.72 21.43 -21.37
CA ALA A 73 -15.86 22.69 -20.65
C ALA A 73 -17.35 23.00 -20.45
N LEU A 74 -17.75 23.20 -19.20
CA LEU A 74 -19.13 23.50 -18.81
C LEU A 74 -19.51 24.91 -19.30
N PRO A 75 -20.62 25.11 -20.02
CA PRO A 75 -21.13 26.44 -20.34
C PRO A 75 -21.67 27.15 -19.08
N PRO A 76 -21.63 28.50 -19.04
CA PRO A 76 -22.10 29.28 -17.89
C PRO A 76 -23.61 29.11 -17.67
N GLN A 77 -24.01 28.76 -16.45
CA GLN A 77 -25.42 28.56 -16.10
C GLN A 77 -26.18 29.89 -15.94
N PRO A 78 -27.38 30.04 -16.52
CA PRO A 78 -28.28 31.15 -16.22
C PRO A 78 -28.85 31.01 -14.80
N MET A 79 -28.96 32.14 -14.09
CA MET A 79 -29.54 32.24 -12.74
C MET A 79 -30.99 31.70 -12.73
N GLY A 80 -31.18 30.56 -12.07
CA GLY A 80 -32.48 29.91 -11.84
C GLY A 80 -33.06 30.16 -10.43
N PRO A 81 -34.33 29.77 -10.20
CA PRO A 81 -35.17 30.12 -9.05
C PRO A 81 -34.66 29.54 -7.70
N PRO A 82 -35.20 30.02 -6.54
CA PRO A 82 -34.63 29.77 -5.22
C PRO A 82 -34.41 28.29 -4.87
N PRO A 83 -33.38 27.99 -4.05
CA PRO A 83 -32.95 26.64 -3.76
C PRO A 83 -34.06 25.86 -3.05
N MET A 84 -34.50 24.77 -3.67
CA MET A 84 -35.27 23.74 -2.97
C MET A 84 -34.43 23.22 -1.80
N PRO A 85 -35.05 22.94 -0.63
CA PRO A 85 -34.34 22.32 0.48
C PRO A 85 -33.69 21.02 -0.02
N PRO A 86 -32.42 20.76 0.35
CA PRO A 86 -31.73 19.55 -0.07
C PRO A 86 -32.56 18.33 0.38
N PRO A 87 -32.72 17.30 -0.48
CA PRO A 87 -33.42 16.10 -0.09
C PRO A 87 -32.80 15.52 1.18
N PRO A 88 -33.60 14.94 2.09
CA PRO A 88 -33.08 14.31 3.29
C PRO A 88 -32.03 13.27 2.90
N PRO A 89 -30.91 13.17 3.65
CA PRO A 89 -29.88 12.19 3.35
C PRO A 89 -30.51 10.79 3.32
N PRO A 90 -30.14 9.95 2.34
CA PRO A 90 -30.66 8.59 2.26
C PRO A 90 -30.42 7.88 3.60
N PRO A 91 -31.39 7.09 4.08
CA PRO A 91 -31.22 6.37 5.34
C PRO A 91 -29.96 5.51 5.29
N PRO A 92 -29.23 5.36 6.40
CA PRO A 92 -28.06 4.49 6.43
C PRO A 92 -28.50 3.09 6.02
N LEU A 93 -27.95 2.58 4.92
CA LEU A 93 -28.12 1.19 4.51
C LEU A 93 -27.48 0.32 5.59
N ASN A 94 -28.29 -0.16 6.53
CA ASN A 94 -27.86 -1.12 7.55
C ASN A 94 -27.86 -2.52 6.96
N ASP A 95 -27.01 -2.73 5.95
CA ASP A 95 -26.80 -4.02 5.31
C ASP A 95 -25.44 -4.61 5.73
N ARG A 96 -25.28 -5.91 5.51
CA ARG A 96 -24.03 -6.61 5.87
C ARG A 96 -22.80 -6.05 5.14
N TRP A 97 -23.00 -5.47 3.95
CA TRP A 97 -21.95 -4.89 3.13
C TRP A 97 -21.39 -3.62 3.76
N SER A 98 -22.27 -2.73 4.23
CA SER A 98 -21.90 -1.51 4.95
C SER A 98 -21.25 -1.84 6.29
N ALA A 99 -21.69 -2.90 6.98
CA ALA A 99 -21.05 -3.37 8.20
C ALA A 99 -19.61 -3.88 7.97
N MET A 100 -19.31 -4.49 6.82
CA MET A 100 -17.94 -4.90 6.45
C MET A 100 -17.08 -3.69 6.09
N VAL A 101 -17.57 -2.80 5.23
CA VAL A 101 -16.87 -1.55 4.87
C VAL A 101 -16.58 -0.71 6.11
N GLY A 102 -17.56 -0.57 7.01
CA GLY A 102 -17.42 0.20 8.24
C GLY A 102 -16.34 -0.33 9.17
N ARG A 103 -16.08 -1.64 9.18
CA ARG A 103 -14.94 -2.23 9.92
C ARG A 103 -13.59 -1.81 9.32
N CYS A 104 -13.44 -1.86 8.00
CA CYS A 104 -12.22 -1.39 7.32
C CYS A 104 -11.99 0.11 7.57
N GLU A 105 -13.03 0.92 7.48
CA GLU A 105 -12.94 2.36 7.74
C GLU A 105 -12.56 2.66 9.20
N LEU A 106 -13.09 1.88 10.14
CA LEU A 106 -12.72 1.99 11.55
C LEU A 106 -11.24 1.67 11.76
N ALA A 107 -10.73 0.60 11.14
CA ALA A 107 -9.32 0.23 11.20
C ALA A 107 -8.41 1.37 10.68
N VAL A 108 -8.75 1.96 9.52
CA VAL A 108 -8.02 3.12 8.97
C VAL A 108 -8.03 4.31 9.94
N ARG A 109 -9.18 4.64 10.54
CA ARG A 109 -9.27 5.72 11.52
C ARG A 109 -8.38 5.46 12.74
N ARG A 110 -8.36 4.23 13.23
CA ARG A 110 -7.54 3.83 14.39
C ARG A 110 -6.05 3.84 14.07
N VAL A 111 -5.66 3.40 12.87
CA VAL A 111 -4.27 3.53 12.38
C VAL A 111 -3.84 4.99 12.38
N HIS A 112 -4.62 5.89 11.78
CA HIS A 112 -4.29 7.31 11.78
C HIS A 112 -4.21 7.90 13.19
N ALA A 113 -5.13 7.52 14.08
CA ALA A 113 -5.10 7.94 15.47
C ALA A 113 -3.84 7.43 16.20
N ALA A 114 -3.45 6.17 15.99
CA ALA A 114 -2.25 5.57 16.57
C ALA A 114 -0.96 6.23 16.05
N VAL A 115 -0.89 6.57 14.76
CA VAL A 115 0.26 7.29 14.19
C VAL A 115 0.35 8.72 14.76
N ALA A 116 -0.78 9.37 15.00
CA ALA A 116 -0.81 10.72 15.56
C ALA A 116 -0.30 10.81 17.01
N THR A 117 -0.29 9.70 17.77
CA THR A 117 0.28 9.68 19.13
C THR A 117 1.80 9.60 19.14
N VAL A 118 2.43 9.22 18.02
CA VAL A 118 3.90 9.13 17.92
C VAL A 118 4.50 10.55 17.90
N PRO A 119 5.55 10.83 18.69
CA PRO A 119 6.26 12.11 18.66
C PRO A 119 6.80 12.46 17.26
N PRO A 120 6.92 13.75 16.92
CA PRO A 120 7.52 14.19 15.66
C PRO A 120 8.91 13.56 15.46
N SER A 121 9.04 12.76 14.42
CA SER A 121 10.26 12.01 14.09
C SER A 121 10.19 11.51 12.63
N PRO A 122 11.33 11.17 12.00
CA PRO A 122 11.33 10.56 10.66
C PRO A 122 10.51 9.26 10.59
N ALA A 123 10.47 8.50 11.68
CA ALA A 123 9.68 7.27 11.79
C ALA A 123 8.17 7.57 11.74
N ARG A 124 7.72 8.63 12.42
CA ARG A 124 6.34 9.10 12.33
C ARG A 124 5.97 9.50 10.90
N GLU A 125 6.79 10.29 10.23
CA GLU A 125 6.51 10.69 8.84
C GLU A 125 6.40 9.48 7.89
N TRP A 126 7.23 8.47 8.11
CA TRP A 126 7.14 7.22 7.37
C TRP A 126 5.82 6.49 7.66
N LEU A 127 5.41 6.38 8.93
CA LEU A 127 4.12 5.81 9.30
C LEU A 127 2.93 6.58 8.72
N GLU A 128 2.98 7.91 8.69
CA GLU A 128 1.94 8.75 8.10
C GLU A 128 1.77 8.48 6.60
N ARG A 129 2.87 8.27 5.86
CA ARG A 129 2.81 7.89 4.45
C ARG A 129 2.17 6.52 4.25
N ILE A 130 2.48 5.54 5.10
CA ILE A 130 1.86 4.21 5.02
C ILE A 130 0.38 4.28 5.37
N ALA A 131 0.01 4.99 6.43
CA ALA A 131 -1.39 5.20 6.81
C ALA A 131 -2.18 5.86 5.66
N GLY A 132 -1.58 6.85 4.98
CA GLY A 132 -2.17 7.46 3.79
C GLY A 132 -2.38 6.47 2.62
N ARG A 133 -1.43 5.57 2.38
CA ARG A 133 -1.59 4.50 1.37
C ARG A 133 -2.67 3.50 1.78
N PHE A 134 -2.70 3.11 3.05
CA PHE A 134 -3.71 2.20 3.58
C PHE A 134 -5.13 2.78 3.46
N ALA A 135 -5.30 4.08 3.76
CA ALA A 135 -6.56 4.79 3.56
C ALA A 135 -6.99 4.83 2.08
N ALA A 136 -6.04 4.88 1.14
CA ALA A 136 -6.30 4.90 -0.29
C ALA A 136 -6.88 3.58 -0.84
N GLU A 137 -6.83 2.49 -0.06
CA GLU A 137 -7.44 1.20 -0.42
C GLU A 137 -8.95 1.13 -0.10
N LEU A 138 -9.49 2.03 0.74
CA LEU A 138 -10.92 2.02 1.10
C LEU A 138 -11.89 2.15 -0.08
N PRO A 139 -11.64 2.98 -1.11
CA PRO A 139 -12.48 3.03 -2.29
C PRO A 139 -12.62 1.67 -2.99
N ASP A 140 -11.59 0.81 -2.93
CA ASP A 140 -11.59 -0.49 -3.58
C ASP A 140 -12.47 -1.47 -2.80
N VAL A 141 -12.38 -1.45 -1.46
CA VAL A 141 -13.26 -2.19 -0.56
C VAL A 141 -14.73 -1.80 -0.78
N ARG A 142 -15.01 -0.49 -0.94
CA ARG A 142 -16.37 0.01 -1.23
C ARG A 142 -16.88 -0.50 -2.59
N ARG A 143 -16.04 -0.48 -3.64
CA ARG A 143 -16.41 -1.02 -4.96
C ARG A 143 -16.74 -2.51 -4.90
N ILE A 144 -16.00 -3.31 -4.12
CA ILE A 144 -16.29 -4.74 -3.92
C ILE A 144 -17.63 -4.92 -3.19
N ALA A 145 -17.90 -4.12 -2.17
CA ALA A 145 -19.17 -4.15 -1.45
C ALA A 145 -20.36 -3.75 -2.33
N ASP A 146 -20.21 -2.71 -3.16
CA ASP A 146 -21.23 -2.29 -4.12
C ASP A 146 -21.49 -3.36 -5.18
N LEU A 147 -20.45 -4.04 -5.65
CA LEU A 147 -20.60 -5.21 -6.53
C LEU A 147 -21.38 -6.33 -5.84
N GLY A 148 -21.05 -6.64 -4.58
CA GLY A 148 -21.78 -7.65 -3.80
C GLY A 148 -23.25 -7.33 -3.63
N ARG A 149 -23.58 -6.04 -3.43
CA ARG A 149 -24.95 -5.54 -3.36
C ARG A 149 -25.68 -5.63 -4.70
N ALA A 150 -25.03 -5.23 -5.79
CA ALA A 150 -25.61 -5.26 -7.12
C ALA A 150 -25.90 -6.69 -7.62
N LEU A 151 -25.10 -7.67 -7.20
CA LEU A 151 -25.29 -9.08 -7.53
C LEU A 151 -26.28 -9.81 -6.61
N ASP A 152 -26.82 -9.14 -5.59
CA ASP A 152 -27.56 -9.77 -4.49
C ASP A 152 -26.84 -11.03 -3.94
N ALA A 153 -25.51 -10.92 -3.83
CA ALA A 153 -24.66 -12.05 -3.50
C ALA A 153 -25.06 -12.63 -2.12
N ASP A 154 -24.98 -13.95 -1.96
CA ASP A 154 -25.20 -14.61 -0.68
C ASP A 154 -23.88 -14.77 0.11
N GLN A 155 -23.90 -15.48 1.23
CA GLN A 155 -22.71 -15.68 2.06
C GLN A 155 -21.64 -16.57 1.41
N ARG A 156 -22.02 -17.41 0.44
CA ARG A 156 -21.12 -18.37 -0.24
C ARG A 156 -20.52 -17.80 -1.52
N HIS A 157 -20.95 -16.59 -1.90
CA HIS A 157 -20.46 -15.92 -3.09
C HIS A 157 -18.99 -15.48 -2.92
N PRO A 158 -18.12 -15.63 -3.92
CA PRO A 158 -16.69 -15.27 -3.84
C PRO A 158 -16.43 -13.80 -3.51
N VAL A 159 -17.37 -12.90 -3.83
CA VAL A 159 -17.31 -11.48 -3.42
C VAL A 159 -17.36 -11.33 -1.90
N THR A 160 -18.19 -12.14 -1.23
CA THR A 160 -18.27 -12.16 0.24
C THR A 160 -16.94 -12.65 0.83
N ASP A 161 -16.34 -13.71 0.27
CA ASP A 161 -15.03 -14.21 0.72
C ASP A 161 -13.93 -13.17 0.53
N ARG A 162 -13.91 -12.50 -0.63
CA ARG A 162 -12.94 -11.45 -0.93
C ARG A 162 -13.05 -10.28 0.04
N LEU A 163 -14.27 -9.86 0.37
CA LEU A 163 -14.50 -8.76 1.30
C LEU A 163 -14.17 -9.15 2.75
N ASN A 164 -14.48 -10.38 3.16
CA ASN A 164 -14.04 -10.92 4.46
C ASN A 164 -12.52 -10.98 4.57
N ALA A 165 -11.82 -11.36 3.49
CA ALA A 165 -10.36 -11.30 3.44
C ALA A 165 -9.86 -9.86 3.63
N ALA A 166 -10.43 -8.89 2.91
CA ALA A 166 -10.07 -7.49 3.08
C ALA A 166 -10.30 -7.00 4.53
N VAL A 167 -11.41 -7.36 5.18
CA VAL A 167 -11.66 -7.00 6.58
C VAL A 167 -10.57 -7.56 7.50
N ARG A 168 -10.14 -8.81 7.30
CA ARG A 168 -9.03 -9.41 8.06
C ARG A 168 -7.71 -8.69 7.80
N ASP A 169 -7.38 -8.42 6.55
CA ASP A 169 -6.14 -7.74 6.16
C ASP A 169 -6.05 -6.35 6.79
N PHE A 170 -7.16 -5.59 6.78
CA PHE A 170 -7.23 -4.27 7.42
C PHE A 170 -7.04 -4.34 8.93
N THR A 171 -7.62 -5.35 9.58
CA THR A 171 -7.50 -5.54 11.04
C THR A 171 -6.08 -5.97 11.42
N SER A 172 -5.47 -6.89 10.66
CA SER A 172 -4.08 -7.32 10.88
C SER A 172 -3.10 -6.15 10.72
N PHE A 173 -3.31 -5.31 9.72
CA PHE A 173 -2.48 -4.13 9.50
C PHE A 173 -2.64 -3.09 10.64
N GLU A 174 -3.86 -2.89 11.16
CA GLU A 174 -4.11 -2.07 12.35
C GLU A 174 -3.27 -2.55 13.54
N ASP A 175 -3.28 -3.86 13.82
CA ASP A 175 -2.53 -4.46 14.92
C ASP A 175 -1.00 -4.34 14.75
N GLU A 176 -0.51 -4.45 13.51
CA GLU A 176 0.91 -4.26 13.18
C GLU A 176 1.38 -2.82 13.39
N VAL A 177 0.61 -1.84 12.89
CA VAL A 177 0.92 -0.43 13.09
C VAL A 177 0.82 -0.07 14.57
N GLY A 178 -0.17 -0.58 15.30
CA GLY A 178 -0.29 -0.40 16.74
C GLY A 178 0.97 -0.87 17.49
N ARG A 179 1.47 -2.06 17.16
CA ARG A 179 2.73 -2.59 17.72
C ARG A 179 3.96 -1.78 17.31
N ALA A 180 4.01 -1.25 16.09
CA ALA A 180 5.10 -0.40 15.63
C ALA A 180 5.10 0.96 16.37
N ALA A 181 3.94 1.59 16.49
CA ALA A 181 3.77 2.84 17.23
C ALA A 181 4.17 2.69 18.70
N LEU A 182 3.74 1.61 19.37
CA LEU A 182 4.15 1.31 20.75
C LEU A 182 5.67 1.13 20.90
N ARG A 183 6.34 0.47 19.95
CA ARG A 183 7.80 0.34 19.96
C ARG A 183 8.50 1.69 19.84
N LEU A 184 8.03 2.56 18.94
CA LEU A 184 8.58 3.90 18.78
C LEU A 184 8.35 4.79 20.00
N LEU A 185 7.22 4.65 20.68
CA LEU A 185 6.94 5.34 21.93
C LEU A 185 7.88 4.89 23.06
N ASN A 186 8.18 3.60 23.15
CA ASN A 186 9.04 3.04 24.19
C ASN A 186 10.54 3.25 23.92
N GLN A 187 10.95 3.40 22.66
CA GLN A 187 12.35 3.57 22.23
C GLN A 187 12.69 5.02 21.85
N SER A 188 11.99 6.00 22.43
CA SER A 188 12.11 7.43 22.08
C SER A 188 13.47 8.08 22.36
N SER A 189 14.49 7.33 22.82
CA SER A 189 15.85 7.84 22.94
C SER A 189 16.53 7.90 21.58
N LEU A 190 16.24 8.98 20.84
CA LEU A 190 16.98 9.44 19.67
C LEU A 190 18.49 9.63 19.91
N ASP A 191 18.95 9.61 21.16
CA ASP A 191 20.38 9.63 21.51
C ASP A 191 21.14 8.42 20.94
N ALA A 192 20.51 7.24 20.88
CA ALA A 192 21.15 6.05 20.29
C ALA A 192 21.36 6.19 18.77
N VAL A 193 20.38 6.76 18.06
CA VAL A 193 20.46 6.98 16.59
C VAL A 193 21.39 8.14 16.24
N ARG A 194 21.50 9.16 17.10
CA ARG A 194 22.45 10.26 16.94
C ARG A 194 23.90 9.77 17.15
N THR A 195 24.11 8.90 18.13
CA THR A 195 25.42 8.29 18.40
C THR A 195 25.86 7.40 17.23
N ASP A 196 24.94 6.60 16.67
CA ASP A 196 25.26 5.75 15.50
C ASP A 196 25.56 6.56 14.23
N LEU A 197 24.91 7.72 14.04
CA LEU A 197 25.23 8.63 12.94
C LEU A 197 26.57 9.36 13.13
N GLU A 198 26.94 9.71 14.36
CA GLU A 198 28.24 10.33 14.69
C GLU A 198 29.40 9.33 14.49
N VAL A 199 29.18 8.06 14.83
CA VAL A 199 30.13 6.96 14.57
C VAL A 199 30.31 6.73 13.07
N LEU A 200 29.24 6.81 12.27
CA LEU A 200 29.32 6.68 10.81
C LEU A 200 30.05 7.84 10.14
N GLU A 201 29.91 9.07 10.66
CA GLU A 201 30.61 10.25 10.15
C GLU A 201 32.12 10.21 10.48
N GLN A 202 32.51 9.65 11.64
CA GLN A 202 33.92 9.41 11.99
C GLN A 202 34.59 8.28 11.20
N GLN A 203 33.84 7.35 10.62
CA GLN A 203 34.39 6.24 9.83
C GLN A 203 34.59 6.57 8.34
N LEU A 204 33.98 7.66 7.84
CA LEU A 204 34.12 8.10 6.44
C LEU A 204 35.52 8.61 5.99
N PRO A 205 36.48 9.07 6.83
CA PRO A 205 37.78 9.51 6.34
C PRO A 205 38.68 8.38 5.77
N HIS A 206 38.32 7.11 5.99
CA HIS A 206 39.18 5.97 5.61
C HIS A 206 38.82 5.33 4.25
N LEU A 207 37.71 5.75 3.61
CA LEU A 207 37.27 5.20 2.32
C LEU A 207 37.67 6.07 1.10
N GLY A 208 38.35 7.20 1.32
CA GLY A 208 38.81 8.09 0.24
C GLY A 208 40.22 7.79 -0.30
N ASN A 209 40.95 6.83 0.27
CA ASN A 209 42.36 6.55 -0.07
C ASN A 209 42.65 5.05 -0.30
N ALA A 210 41.78 4.32 -0.99
CA ALA A 210 42.06 2.97 -1.49
C ALA A 210 41.64 2.82 -2.95
#